data_AF-A0A436QZN4-F1
#
_entry.id   AF-A0A436QZN4-F1
#
_cell.length_a   1.000
_cell.length_b   1.000
_cell.length_c   1.000
_cell.angle_alpha   90.00
_cell.angle_beta   90.00
_cell.angle_gamma   90.00
#
_symmetry.space_group_name_H-M   'P 1'
#
loop_
_entity.id
_entity.type
_entity.pdbx_description
1 polymer ?
#
loop_
_entity_poly.entity_id
_entity_poly.type
_entity_poly.pdbx_seq_one_letter_code
_entity_poly.pdbx_strand_id
1 'polypeptide(L)'
;RLLNKVGGFSKPADVLRASLLHLSDTEDWARWLALSKVENPDTEGGIFFSDMNLVFSAAIAGQGIALGDELTGRQALSEGRLVKPFEATIPSPRSYFLVFEHAKAGHPVLNAFGDWLRAKLSESRV
;
A
#
# COMPACT_ATOMS: atom_id res chain seq x y z
N ARG A 1 10.40 13.58 5.41
CA ARG A 1 10.05 14.99 5.04
C ARG A 1 8.67 15.39 5.54
N LEU A 2 7.62 14.62 5.24
CA LEU A 2 6.26 14.90 5.71
C LEU A 2 6.14 14.94 7.25
N LEU A 3 6.60 13.89 7.94
CA LEU A 3 6.48 13.80 9.41
C LEU A 3 7.13 14.98 10.14
N ASN A 4 8.27 15.47 9.67
CA ASN A 4 8.92 16.66 10.23
C ASN A 4 8.07 17.93 10.00
N LYS A 5 7.40 18.04 8.85
CA LYS A 5 6.53 19.18 8.51
C LYS A 5 5.26 19.20 9.38
N VAL A 6 4.68 18.04 9.66
CA VAL A 6 3.42 17.93 10.43
C VAL A 6 3.65 17.67 11.93
N GLY A 7 4.89 17.55 12.38
CA GLY A 7 5.21 17.29 13.80
C GLY A 7 4.88 15.87 14.27
N GLY A 8 4.85 14.90 13.35
CA GLY A 8 4.52 13.50 13.64
C GLY A 8 3.03 13.19 13.72
N PHE A 9 2.73 11.91 13.92
CA PHE A 9 1.38 11.37 14.11
C PHE A 9 1.36 10.54 15.40
N SER A 10 0.42 10.84 16.29
CA SER A 10 0.29 10.19 17.60
C SER A 10 -0.95 9.32 17.69
N LYS A 11 -1.98 9.60 16.88
CA LYS A 11 -3.22 8.82 16.80
C LYS A 11 -3.69 8.70 15.35
N PRO A 12 -4.45 7.65 14.99
CA PRO A 12 -4.87 7.41 13.60
C PRO A 12 -5.55 8.60 12.92
N ALA A 13 -6.35 9.39 13.65
CA ALA A 13 -7.00 10.59 13.12
C ALA A 13 -6.01 11.65 12.59
N ASP A 14 -4.75 11.64 13.04
CA ASP A 14 -3.75 12.62 12.63
C ASP A 14 -3.35 12.49 11.16
N VAL A 15 -3.64 11.36 10.50
CA VAL A 15 -3.41 11.20 9.05
C VAL A 15 -4.17 12.25 8.23
N LEU A 16 -5.32 12.72 8.72
CA LEU A 16 -6.15 13.75 8.09
C LEU A 16 -5.50 15.15 8.12
N ARG A 17 -4.38 15.32 8.85
CA ARG A 17 -3.57 16.55 8.83
C ARG A 17 -2.62 16.60 7.62
N ALA A 18 -2.49 15.50 6.88
CA ALA A 18 -1.73 15.40 5.64
C ALA A 18 -2.68 15.14 4.46
N SER A 19 -2.18 15.36 3.24
CA SER A 19 -2.93 14.97 2.03
C SER A 19 -2.99 13.44 1.97
N LEU A 20 -4.20 12.89 1.85
CA LEU A 20 -4.41 11.46 1.58
C LEU A 20 -4.09 11.18 0.11
N LEU A 21 -3.20 10.23 -0.13
CA LEU A 21 -2.85 9.77 -1.48
C LEU A 21 -3.69 8.53 -1.78
N HIS A 22 -4.50 8.62 -2.84
CA HIS A 22 -5.50 7.63 -3.23
C HIS A 22 -5.04 6.85 -4.47
N LEU A 23 -5.26 5.53 -4.46
CA LEU A 23 -5.10 4.70 -5.65
C LEU A 23 -6.48 4.44 -6.26
N SER A 24 -6.79 5.14 -7.36
CA SER A 24 -8.04 5.10 -8.13
C SER A 24 -9.30 5.63 -7.41
N ASP A 25 -9.49 5.29 -6.13
CA ASP A 25 -10.69 5.59 -5.35
C ASP A 25 -10.36 5.86 -3.87
N THR A 26 -11.38 6.15 -3.08
CA THR A 26 -11.26 6.48 -1.64
C THR A 26 -11.51 5.29 -0.70
N GLU A 27 -11.75 4.08 -1.24
CA GLU A 27 -12.26 2.94 -0.47
C GLU A 27 -11.28 2.50 0.62
N ASP A 28 -9.99 2.41 0.29
CA ASP A 28 -8.95 1.97 1.23
C ASP A 28 -8.86 2.92 2.43
N TRP A 29 -8.87 4.25 2.18
CA TRP A 29 -8.84 5.24 3.25
C TRP A 29 -10.10 5.21 4.10
N ALA A 30 -11.28 5.15 3.48
CA ALA A 30 -12.54 5.04 4.20
C ALA A 30 -12.57 3.82 5.12
N ARG A 31 -12.12 2.66 4.63
CA ARG A 31 -12.06 1.42 5.41
C ARG A 31 -11.04 1.49 6.54
N TRP A 32 -9.85 2.03 6.28
CA TRP A 32 -8.81 2.15 7.30
C TRP A 32 -9.20 3.12 8.42
N LEU A 33 -9.82 4.25 8.07
CA LEU A 33 -10.30 5.24 9.03
C LEU A 33 -11.46 4.72 9.88
N ALA A 34 -12.40 3.98 9.28
CA ALA A 34 -13.46 3.30 9.99
C ALA A 34 -12.92 2.24 10.97
N LEU A 35 -11.99 1.40 10.52
CA LEU A 35 -11.34 0.39 11.38
C LEU A 35 -10.53 1.03 12.51
N SER A 36 -9.96 2.21 12.26
CA SER A 36 -9.22 3.01 13.23
C SER A 36 -10.11 3.87 14.14
N LYS A 37 -11.45 3.73 14.04
CA LYS A 37 -12.45 4.44 14.84
C LYS A 37 -12.33 5.97 14.74
N VAL A 38 -11.96 6.48 13.57
CA VAL A 38 -11.98 7.92 13.32
C VAL A 38 -13.41 8.33 13.00
N GLU A 39 -13.95 9.28 13.77
CA GLU A 39 -15.33 9.76 13.60
C GLU A 39 -15.41 10.82 12.49
N ASN A 40 -16.43 10.70 11.63
CA ASN A 40 -16.74 11.63 10.53
C ASN A 40 -15.53 12.08 9.69
N PRO A 41 -14.70 11.14 9.18
CA PRO A 41 -13.56 11.52 8.37
C PRO A 41 -13.99 12.10 7.01
N ASP A 42 -13.33 13.17 6.57
CA ASP A 42 -13.36 13.56 5.16
C ASP A 42 -12.36 12.70 4.38
N THR A 43 -12.89 11.73 3.65
CA THR A 43 -12.12 10.80 2.80
C THR A 43 -12.03 11.25 1.36
N GLU A 44 -12.81 12.26 0.96
CA GLU A 44 -12.86 12.74 -0.43
C GLU A 44 -11.72 13.71 -0.74
N GLY A 45 -11.18 14.36 0.29
CA GLY A 45 -9.94 15.13 0.19
C GLY A 45 -8.73 14.28 -0.19
N GLY A 46 -7.84 14.82 -1.03
CA GLY A 46 -6.58 14.15 -1.37
C GLY A 46 -6.13 14.30 -2.83
N ILE A 47 -5.17 13.47 -3.22
CA ILE A 47 -4.67 13.38 -4.60
C ILE A 47 -4.92 11.95 -5.10
N PHE A 48 -5.47 11.85 -6.30
CA PHE A 48 -5.78 10.57 -6.95
C PHE A 48 -4.71 10.20 -7.96
N PHE A 49 -4.28 8.95 -7.91
CA PHE A 49 -3.33 8.37 -8.84
C PHE A 49 -3.93 7.11 -9.48
N SER A 50 -3.54 6.85 -10.72
CA SER A 50 -3.91 5.63 -11.45
C SER A 50 -2.96 4.46 -11.22
N ASP A 51 -1.81 4.68 -10.56
CA ASP A 51 -0.76 3.69 -10.40
C ASP A 51 -0.07 3.80 -9.02
N MET A 52 0.21 2.65 -8.41
CA MET A 52 0.79 2.58 -7.06
C MET A 52 2.23 3.13 -6.98
N ASN A 53 3.01 3.03 -8.06
CA ASN A 53 4.35 3.60 -8.11
C ASN A 53 4.32 5.13 -8.04
N LEU A 54 3.28 5.76 -8.60
CA LEU A 54 3.06 7.21 -8.49
C LEU A 54 2.68 7.59 -7.06
N VAL A 55 1.79 6.82 -6.42
CA VAL A 55 1.43 7.00 -5.01
C VAL A 55 2.68 6.96 -4.12
N PHE A 56 3.53 5.95 -4.26
CA PHE A 56 4.77 5.87 -3.48
C PHE A 56 5.76 6.98 -3.81
N SER A 57 5.91 7.35 -5.08
CA SER A 57 6.77 8.45 -5.48
C SER A 57 6.34 9.76 -4.81
N ALA A 58 5.04 10.03 -4.76
CA ALA A 58 4.46 11.19 -4.07
C ALA A 58 4.66 11.12 -2.55
N ALA A 59 4.46 9.94 -1.94
CA ALA A 59 4.70 9.73 -0.50
C ALA A 59 6.17 9.95 -0.11
N ILE A 60 7.12 9.39 -0.88
CA ILE A 60 8.57 9.57 -0.71
C ILE A 60 8.96 11.05 -0.87
N ALA A 61 8.37 11.73 -1.85
CA ALA A 61 8.55 13.18 -2.04
C ALA A 61 7.95 14.01 -0.89
N GLY A 62 7.15 13.40 -0.01
CA GLY A 62 6.51 14.04 1.14
C GLY A 62 5.25 14.83 0.79
N GLN A 63 4.59 14.50 -0.32
CA GLN A 63 3.37 15.16 -0.77
C GLN A 63 2.13 14.73 0.02
N GLY A 64 2.18 13.59 0.70
CA GLY A 64 1.07 13.08 1.49
C GLY A 64 1.36 11.72 2.12
N ILE A 65 0.33 11.13 2.71
CA ILE A 65 0.34 9.78 3.27
C ILE A 65 -0.38 8.81 2.33
N ALA A 66 0.19 7.64 2.14
CA ALA A 66 -0.35 6.60 1.28
C ALA A 66 -0.81 5.39 2.10
N LEU A 67 -1.90 4.76 1.66
CA LEU A 67 -2.17 3.36 1.95
C LEU A 67 -1.60 2.51 0.83
N GLY A 68 -0.83 1.49 1.19
CA GLY A 68 -0.16 0.60 0.25
C GLY A 68 0.09 -0.76 0.89
N ASP A 69 0.46 -1.73 0.06
CA ASP A 69 0.80 -3.06 0.52
C ASP A 69 2.31 -3.20 0.78
N GLU A 70 2.66 -4.16 1.63
CA GLU A 70 4.05 -4.43 1.98
C GLU A 70 4.87 -4.94 0.80
N LEU A 71 4.26 -5.65 -0.15
CA LEU A 71 5.00 -6.24 -1.28
C LEU A 71 5.61 -5.14 -2.15
N THR A 72 4.84 -4.10 -2.44
CA THR A 72 5.25 -2.98 -3.29
C THR A 72 6.01 -1.89 -2.51
N GLY A 73 5.71 -1.70 -1.22
CA GLY A 73 6.37 -0.73 -0.36
C GLY A 73 7.68 -1.19 0.31
N ARG A 74 7.98 -2.51 0.31
CA ARG A 74 9.07 -3.12 1.11
C ARG A 74 10.40 -2.40 0.97
N GLN A 75 10.85 -2.16 -0.26
CA GLN A 75 12.16 -1.59 -0.50
C GLN A 75 12.27 -0.18 0.11
N ALA A 76 11.27 0.68 -0.14
CA ALA A 76 11.26 2.04 0.38
C ALA A 76 11.17 2.09 1.91
N LEU A 77 10.47 1.13 2.54
CA LEU A 77 10.45 0.96 3.99
C LEU A 77 11.82 0.50 4.52
N SER A 78 12.44 -0.50 3.89
CA SER A 78 13.74 -1.03 4.31
C SER A 78 14.88 -0.02 4.21
N GLU A 79 14.81 0.89 3.23
CA GLU A 79 15.77 1.98 3.03
C GLU A 79 15.45 3.21 3.88
N GLY A 80 14.38 3.18 4.69
CA GLY A 80 13.95 4.31 5.52
C GLY A 80 13.43 5.53 4.73
N ARG A 81 13.16 5.38 3.43
CA ARG A 81 12.54 6.42 2.59
C ARG A 81 11.05 6.60 2.89
N LEU A 82 10.41 5.50 3.29
CA LEU A 82 9.08 5.48 3.88
C LEU A 82 9.16 4.95 5.31
N VAL A 83 8.15 5.27 6.10
CA VAL A 83 7.93 4.70 7.43
C VAL A 83 6.46 4.35 7.58
N LYS A 84 6.17 3.34 8.39
CA LYS A 84 4.81 2.93 8.75
C LYS A 84 4.45 3.60 10.09
N PRO A 85 3.60 4.66 10.11
CA PRO A 85 3.32 5.40 11.35
C PRO A 85 2.37 4.65 12.31
N PHE A 86 1.61 3.67 11.83
CA PHE A 86 0.63 2.92 12.60
C PHE A 86 0.65 1.44 12.22
N GLU A 87 0.46 0.56 13.20
CA GLU A 87 0.37 -0.89 12.94
C GLU A 87 -0.97 -1.33 12.34
N ALA A 88 -2.01 -0.48 12.40
CA ALA A 88 -3.32 -0.81 11.87
C ALA A 88 -3.25 -1.10 10.35
N THR A 89 -3.76 -2.26 9.97
CA THR A 89 -3.84 -2.72 8.57
C THR A 89 -5.28 -3.09 8.22
N ILE A 90 -5.66 -2.92 6.95
CA ILE A 90 -6.90 -3.46 6.41
C ILE A 90 -6.60 -4.64 5.48
N PRO A 91 -7.43 -5.69 5.45
CA PRO A 91 -7.34 -6.70 4.41
C PRO A 91 -7.59 -6.04 3.04
N SER A 92 -6.64 -6.20 2.11
CA SER A 92 -6.84 -5.71 0.75
C SER A 92 -8.01 -6.48 0.11
N PRO A 93 -8.98 -5.80 -0.53
CA PRO A 93 -9.99 -6.49 -1.33
C PRO A 93 -9.39 -7.08 -2.63
N ARG A 94 -8.15 -6.71 -2.97
CA ARG A 94 -7.46 -7.09 -4.20
C ARG A 94 -6.37 -8.11 -3.87
N SER A 95 -6.08 -9.01 -4.80
CA SER A 95 -5.03 -10.03 -4.69
C SER A 95 -4.22 -10.09 -5.98
N TYR A 96 -2.96 -10.48 -5.88
CA TYR A 96 -2.10 -10.70 -7.03
C TYR A 96 -2.29 -12.12 -7.57
N PHE A 97 -2.54 -12.24 -8.88
CA PHE A 97 -2.77 -13.53 -9.54
C PHE A 97 -1.71 -13.76 -10.62
N LEU A 98 -1.16 -14.98 -10.65
CA LEU A 98 -0.42 -15.48 -11.81
C LEU A 98 -1.43 -16.15 -12.76
N VAL A 99 -1.63 -15.57 -13.93
CA VAL A 99 -2.65 -16.01 -14.90
C VAL A 99 -1.98 -16.51 -16.17
N PHE A 100 -2.47 -17.63 -16.69
CA PHE A 100 -2.06 -18.21 -17.97
C PHE A 100 -3.28 -18.83 -18.67
N GLU A 101 -3.19 -19.02 -19.98
CA GLU A 101 -4.23 -19.71 -20.74
C GLU A 101 -4.45 -21.13 -20.20
N HIS A 102 -5.72 -21.51 -20.05
CA HIS A 102 -6.07 -22.83 -19.53
C HIS A 102 -5.46 -23.98 -20.35
N ALA A 103 -5.37 -23.83 -21.67
CA ALA A 103 -4.77 -24.84 -22.55
C ALA A 103 -3.27 -25.09 -22.29
N LYS A 104 -2.58 -24.15 -21.65
CA LYS A 104 -1.16 -24.27 -21.27
C LYS A 104 -0.99 -24.82 -19.85
N ALA A 105 -2.08 -25.07 -19.12
CA ALA A 105 -2.02 -25.64 -17.79
C ALA A 105 -1.26 -26.98 -17.80
N GLY A 106 -0.25 -27.10 -16.93
CA GLY A 106 0.62 -28.27 -16.88
C GLY A 106 1.90 -28.18 -17.73
N HIS A 107 2.11 -27.12 -18.51
CA HIS A 107 3.37 -26.91 -19.22
C HIS A 107 4.54 -26.79 -18.21
N PRO A 108 5.62 -27.58 -18.33
CA PRO A 108 6.68 -27.64 -17.32
C PRO A 108 7.30 -26.28 -16.97
N VAL A 109 7.47 -25.40 -17.97
CA VAL A 109 8.00 -24.04 -17.77
C VAL A 109 7.08 -23.18 -16.89
N LEU A 110 5.76 -23.31 -17.02
CA LEU A 110 4.81 -22.55 -16.19
C LEU A 110 4.84 -23.02 -14.74
N ASN A 111 4.94 -24.33 -14.53
CA ASN A 111 5.08 -24.91 -13.19
C ASN A 111 6.39 -24.44 -12.55
N ALA A 112 7.52 -24.56 -13.27
CA ALA A 112 8.83 -24.12 -12.80
C ALA A 112 8.86 -22.63 -12.44
N PHE A 113 8.27 -21.77 -13.28
CA PHE A 113 8.16 -20.34 -12.99
C PHE A 113 7.26 -20.06 -11.79
N GLY A 114 6.11 -20.74 -11.69
CA GLY A 114 5.20 -20.61 -10.55
C GLY A 114 5.84 -21.03 -9.23
N ASP A 115 6.60 -22.12 -9.23
CA ASP A 115 7.34 -22.60 -8.06
C ASP A 115 8.44 -21.62 -7.66
N TRP A 116 9.24 -21.15 -8.63
CA TRP A 116 10.26 -20.13 -8.40
C TRP A 116 9.65 -18.84 -7.83
N LEU A 117 8.54 -18.36 -8.39
CA LEU A 117 7.87 -17.14 -7.94
C LEU A 117 7.35 -17.28 -6.51
N ARG A 118 6.74 -18.43 -6.17
CA ARG A 118 6.31 -18.74 -4.80
C ARG A 118 7.47 -18.74 -3.82
N ALA A 119 8.60 -19.35 -4.19
CA ALA A 119 9.80 -19.36 -3.36
C ALA A 119 10.33 -17.93 -3.12
N LYS A 120 10.37 -17.09 -4.15
CA LYS A 120 10.79 -15.68 -4.02
C LYS A 120 9.85 -14.86 -3.12
N LEU A 121 8.56 -15.13 -3.19
CA LEU A 121 7.57 -14.46 -2.35
C LEU A 121 7.62 -14.94 -0.89
N SER A 122 7.95 -16.22 -0.63
CA SER A 122 8.10 -16.73 0.73
C SER A 122 9.38 -16.25 1.42
N GLU A 123 10.48 -16.10 0.68
CA GLU A 123 11.74 -15.49 1.17
C GLU A 123 11.56 -14.04 1.64
N SER A 124 10.57 -13.35 1.07
CA SER A 124 10.33 -11.93 1.33
C SER A 124 9.38 -11.65 2.50
N ARG A 125 8.85 -12.69 3.16
CA ARG A 125 7.93 -12.57 4.31
C ARG A 125 8.71 -12.73 5.62
N VAL A 126 9.48 -11.71 5.98
CA VAL A 126 10.14 -11.55 7.29
C VAL A 126 9.84 -10.16 7.81
#